data_AF-A0A6G3WNX6-F1
#
_entry.id   AF-A0A6G3WNX6-F1
#
_cell.length_a   1.000
_cell.length_b   1.000
_cell.length_c   1.000
_cell.angle_alpha   90.00
_cell.angle_beta   90.00
_cell.angle_gamma   90.00
#
_symmetry.space_group_name_H-M   'P 1'
#
loop_
_entity.id
_entity.type
_entity.pdbx_description
1 polymer ?
#
loop_
_entity_poly.entity_id
_entity_poly.type
_entity_poly.pdbx_seq_one_letter_code
_entity_poly.pdbx_strand_id
1 'polypeptide(L)'
;ARLVRGKPRSLNMLAGLDEETDAALFVGYHVRAGEGPGVLAHTMNGEILDVRVAGRSLGEIGLNAAMAGHLGVPVVLLSGDDAACAEMNDLVPAAVTVPVKDA
;
A
#
# COMPACT_ATOMS: atom_id res chain seq x y z
N ALA A 1 -19.46 -0.66 -10.64
CA ALA A 1 -18.13 -1.12 -10.18
C ALA A 1 -17.78 -2.43 -10.87
N ARG A 2 -16.47 -2.74 -11.04
CA ARG A 2 -15.97 -4.00 -11.59
C ARG A 2 -15.10 -4.67 -10.53
N LEU A 3 -15.33 -5.94 -10.23
CA LEU A 3 -14.55 -6.70 -9.24
C LEU A 3 -13.53 -7.61 -9.95
N VAL A 4 -12.28 -7.54 -9.52
CA VAL A 4 -11.20 -8.46 -9.94
C VAL A 4 -10.94 -9.47 -8.82
N ARG A 5 -11.04 -10.77 -9.09
CA ARG A 5 -10.91 -11.86 -8.10
C ARG A 5 -10.17 -13.08 -8.67
N GLY A 6 -9.52 -13.86 -7.79
CA GLY A 6 -8.79 -15.09 -8.14
C GLY A 6 -7.30 -14.87 -8.43
N LYS A 7 -6.46 -15.89 -8.35
CA LYS A 7 -5.01 -15.82 -8.67
C LYS A 7 -4.71 -16.82 -9.81
N PRO A 8 -3.70 -16.59 -10.67
CA PRO A 8 -2.78 -15.44 -10.71
C PRO A 8 -3.39 -14.21 -11.39
N ARG A 9 -2.82 -13.03 -11.12
CA ARG A 9 -3.21 -11.76 -11.75
C ARG A 9 -1.98 -10.89 -11.98
N SER A 10 -1.91 -10.22 -13.13
CA SER A 10 -0.91 -9.20 -13.41
C SER A 10 -0.94 -8.11 -12.34
N LEU A 11 0.22 -7.65 -11.90
CA LEU A 11 0.39 -6.64 -10.84
C LEU A 11 -0.22 -7.00 -9.46
N ASN A 12 -0.68 -8.23 -9.26
CA ASN A 12 -1.16 -8.76 -7.96
C ASN A 12 -2.24 -7.91 -7.27
N MET A 13 -1.85 -7.02 -6.34
CA MET A 13 -2.75 -6.12 -5.57
C MET A 13 -3.27 -4.98 -6.43
N LEU A 14 -2.55 -4.60 -7.49
CA LEU A 14 -2.91 -3.52 -8.42
C LEU A 14 -3.47 -4.06 -9.74
N ALA A 15 -4.03 -5.27 -9.73
CA ALA A 15 -4.59 -5.88 -10.92
C ALA A 15 -5.71 -5.01 -11.52
N GLY A 16 -5.49 -4.56 -12.76
CA GLY A 16 -6.41 -3.67 -13.46
C GLY A 16 -6.07 -2.17 -13.34
N LEU A 17 -4.97 -1.82 -12.69
CA LEU A 17 -4.38 -0.48 -12.74
C LEU A 17 -3.62 -0.30 -14.06
N ASP A 18 -3.82 0.85 -14.70
CA ASP A 18 -3.16 1.27 -15.93
C ASP A 18 -2.98 2.80 -15.97
N GLU A 19 -2.31 3.32 -17.00
CA GLU A 19 -2.02 4.75 -17.17
C GLU A 19 -3.27 5.61 -17.41
N GLU A 20 -4.43 5.01 -17.73
CA GLU A 20 -5.70 5.71 -17.90
C GLU A 20 -6.45 5.90 -16.57
N THR A 21 -5.93 5.36 -15.46
CA THR A 21 -6.56 5.46 -14.15
C THR A 21 -6.30 6.82 -13.50
N ASP A 22 -7.37 7.57 -13.17
CA ASP A 22 -7.26 8.91 -12.57
C ASP A 22 -6.64 8.92 -11.16
N ALA A 23 -6.93 7.89 -10.36
CA ALA A 23 -6.47 7.79 -8.97
C ALA A 23 -6.59 6.37 -8.40
N ALA A 24 -5.72 6.05 -7.43
CA ALA A 24 -5.78 4.83 -6.64
C ALA A 24 -6.17 5.11 -5.18
N LEU A 25 -7.03 4.25 -4.63
CA LEU A 25 -7.43 4.27 -3.22
C LEU A 25 -7.03 2.96 -2.58
N PHE A 26 -6.22 3.04 -1.52
CA PHE A 26 -5.74 1.90 -0.75
C PHE A 26 -6.64 1.71 0.46
N VAL A 27 -7.39 0.60 0.50
CA VAL A 27 -8.42 0.40 1.52
C VAL A 27 -8.10 -0.82 2.37
N GLY A 28 -8.06 -0.64 3.69
CA GLY A 28 -7.79 -1.72 4.65
C GLY A 28 -6.34 -2.20 4.64
N TYR A 29 -5.39 -1.30 4.39
CA TYR A 29 -3.97 -1.60 4.45
C TYR A 29 -3.46 -1.67 5.89
N HIS A 30 -2.28 -2.27 6.06
CA HIS A 30 -1.53 -2.35 7.31
C HIS A 30 -0.07 -1.92 7.07
N VAL A 31 0.62 -1.63 8.17
CA VAL A 31 2.04 -1.29 8.13
C VAL A 31 2.90 -2.47 7.65
N ARG A 32 4.09 -2.16 7.12
CA ARG A 32 5.08 -3.14 6.65
C ARG A 32 5.56 -4.10 7.75
N ALA A 33 6.14 -5.23 7.33
CA ALA A 33 6.85 -6.14 8.23
C ALA A 33 7.96 -5.41 9.03
N GLY A 34 8.10 -5.76 10.31
CA GLY A 34 9.15 -5.24 11.19
C GLY A 34 8.91 -3.82 11.74
N GLU A 35 7.82 -3.16 11.36
CA GLU A 35 7.49 -1.80 11.81
C GLU A 35 6.43 -1.81 12.92
N GLY A 36 6.83 -1.45 14.14
CA GLY A 36 5.93 -1.02 15.24
C GLY A 36 4.83 -2.03 15.67
N PRO A 37 3.87 -1.58 16.50
CA PRO A 37 2.76 -2.41 16.97
C PRO A 37 1.65 -2.66 15.92
N GLY A 38 1.94 -2.59 14.61
CA GLY A 38 0.91 -2.64 13.58
C GLY A 38 0.07 -3.92 13.58
N VAL A 39 -1.24 -3.77 13.37
CA VAL A 39 -2.17 -4.91 13.36
C VAL A 39 -1.97 -5.71 12.08
N LEU A 40 -1.50 -6.95 12.23
CA LEU A 40 -1.13 -7.86 11.13
C LEU A 40 0.02 -7.32 10.26
N ALA A 41 0.99 -6.64 10.86
CA ALA A 41 2.17 -6.13 10.15
C ALA A 41 2.91 -7.25 9.40
N HIS A 42 2.94 -7.15 8.06
CA HIS A 42 3.70 -8.03 7.16
C HIS A 42 3.91 -7.36 5.80
N THR A 43 4.69 -8.01 4.94
CA THR A 43 4.92 -7.54 3.55
C THR A 43 4.73 -8.70 2.59
N MET A 44 3.64 -8.72 1.81
CA MET A 44 3.23 -9.77 0.85
C MET A 44 2.84 -11.11 1.48
N ASN A 45 3.65 -11.62 2.42
CA ASN A 45 3.40 -12.82 3.22
C ASN A 45 4.12 -12.70 4.58
N GLY A 46 3.92 -13.69 5.46
CA GLY A 46 4.49 -13.68 6.82
C GLY A 46 5.97 -14.06 6.93
N GLU A 47 6.65 -14.38 5.82
CA GLU A 47 8.05 -14.82 5.82
C GLU A 47 9.01 -13.70 5.45
N ILE A 48 8.52 -12.66 4.77
CA ILE A 48 9.33 -11.52 4.35
C ILE A 48 9.48 -10.55 5.52
N LEU A 49 10.73 -10.30 5.93
CA LEU A 49 11.06 -9.43 7.06
C LEU A 49 11.32 -7.98 6.65
N ASP A 50 11.86 -7.74 5.45
CA ASP A 50 12.12 -6.40 4.92
C ASP A 50 12.25 -6.46 3.39
N VAL A 51 11.77 -5.42 2.72
CA VAL A 51 11.97 -5.20 1.28
C VAL A 51 12.51 -3.80 1.10
N ARG A 52 13.65 -3.67 0.41
CA ARG A 52 14.32 -2.38 0.26
C ARG A 52 14.38 -1.94 -1.19
N VAL A 53 13.94 -0.72 -1.46
CA VAL A 53 14.03 -0.07 -2.76
C VAL A 53 14.87 1.18 -2.60
N ALA A 54 15.97 1.27 -3.34
CA ALA A 54 16.94 2.36 -3.24
C ALA A 54 17.39 2.65 -1.77
N GLY A 55 17.53 1.59 -0.96
CA GLY A 55 17.96 1.67 0.44
C GLY A 55 16.85 1.97 1.46
N ARG A 56 15.65 2.39 1.01
CA ARG A 56 14.47 2.61 1.87
C ARG A 56 13.68 1.31 2.03
N SER A 57 13.35 0.95 3.27
CA SER A 57 12.47 -0.18 3.58
C SER A 57 11.03 0.17 3.24
N LEU A 58 10.35 -0.70 2.49
CA LEU A 58 8.98 -0.54 2.01
C LEU A 58 8.15 -1.79 2.31
N GLY A 59 6.91 -1.60 2.75
CA GLY A 59 5.88 -2.64 2.72
C GLY A 59 5.05 -2.59 1.45
N GLU A 60 3.88 -3.22 1.51
CA GLU A 60 2.90 -3.21 0.43
C GLU A 60 2.43 -1.79 0.09
N ILE A 61 2.29 -0.90 1.09
CA ILE A 61 1.96 0.51 0.90
C ILE A 61 2.95 1.16 -0.06
N GLY A 62 4.24 1.09 0.27
CA GLY A 62 5.29 1.72 -0.52
C GLY A 62 5.51 1.06 -1.88
N LEU A 63 5.50 -0.27 -1.95
CA LEU A 63 5.67 -1.00 -3.22
C LEU A 63 4.53 -0.70 -4.19
N ASN A 64 3.29 -0.70 -3.71
CA ASN A 64 2.12 -0.40 -4.55
C ASN A 64 2.07 1.08 -4.92
N ALA A 65 2.40 2.00 -4.00
CA ALA A 65 2.46 3.42 -4.31
C ALA A 65 3.54 3.76 -5.35
N ALA A 66 4.71 3.10 -5.26
CA ALA A 66 5.78 3.28 -6.24
C ALA A 66 5.37 2.78 -7.63
N MET A 67 4.68 1.62 -7.70
CA MET A 67 4.15 1.10 -8.96
C MET A 67 3.05 1.99 -9.54
N ALA A 68 2.12 2.48 -8.72
CA ALA A 68 1.09 3.41 -9.16
C ALA A 68 1.73 4.71 -9.70
N GLY A 69 2.71 5.27 -9.00
CA GLY A 69 3.47 6.44 -9.45
C GLY A 69 4.25 6.19 -10.74
N HIS A 70 4.78 4.98 -10.95
CA HIS A 70 5.42 4.60 -12.21
C HIS A 70 4.46 4.64 -13.40
N LEU A 71 3.18 4.31 -13.18
CA LEU A 71 2.10 4.41 -14.17
C LEU A 71 1.48 5.82 -14.25
N GLY A 72 2.01 6.80 -13.53
CA GLY A 72 1.44 8.15 -13.48
C GLY A 72 0.15 8.28 -12.66
N VAL A 73 -0.24 7.24 -11.91
CA VAL A 73 -1.48 7.23 -11.14
C VAL A 73 -1.23 7.67 -9.69
N PRO A 74 -1.83 8.78 -9.22
CA PRO A 74 -1.68 9.21 -7.84
C PRO A 74 -2.47 8.30 -6.89
N VAL A 75 -1.82 7.89 -5.79
CA VAL A 75 -2.54 7.29 -4.65
C VAL A 75 -3.10 8.43 -3.81
N VAL A 76 -4.42 8.57 -3.78
CA VAL A 76 -5.08 9.73 -3.16
C VAL A 76 -5.64 9.44 -1.76
N LEU A 77 -5.76 8.16 -1.40
CA LEU A 77 -6.30 7.75 -0.12
C LEU A 77 -5.65 6.46 0.38
N LEU A 78 -5.41 6.40 1.69
CA LEU A 78 -5.19 5.15 2.42
C LEU A 78 -6.10 5.05 3.65
N SER A 79 -6.76 3.90 3.85
CA SER A 79 -7.38 3.54 5.13
C SER A 79 -6.74 2.29 5.73
N GLY A 80 -6.58 2.28 7.06
CA GLY A 80 -5.87 1.24 7.80
C GLY A 80 -5.90 1.48 9.31
N ASP A 81 -4.91 0.96 10.04
CA ASP A 81 -4.60 1.46 11.38
C ASP A 81 -3.83 2.80 11.32
N ASP A 82 -3.65 3.42 12.48
CA ASP A 82 -2.83 4.61 12.65
C ASP A 82 -1.37 4.42 12.21
N ALA A 83 -0.79 3.23 12.40
CA ALA A 83 0.54 2.87 11.92
C ALA A 83 0.64 2.88 10.37
N ALA A 84 -0.30 2.26 9.66
CA ALA A 84 -0.37 2.29 8.20
C ALA A 84 -0.58 3.72 7.67
N CYS A 85 -1.40 4.51 8.36
CA CYS A 85 -1.60 5.92 8.02
C CYS A 85 -0.32 6.73 8.21
N ALA A 86 0.45 6.48 9.27
CA ALA A 86 1.75 7.11 9.47
C ALA A 86 2.75 6.73 8.36
N GLU A 87 2.83 5.45 7.98
CA GLU A 87 3.68 4.99 6.87
C GLU A 87 3.28 5.67 5.55
N MET A 88 1.98 5.78 5.25
CA MET A 88 1.50 6.45 4.05
C MET A 88 1.86 7.94 4.05
N ASN A 89 1.69 8.64 5.17
CA ASN A 89 2.00 10.07 5.26
C ASN A 89 3.50 10.34 5.08
N ASP A 90 4.38 9.43 5.53
CA ASP A 90 5.83 9.51 5.30
C ASP A 90 6.23 9.25 3.82
N LEU A 91 5.44 8.44 3.11
CA LEU A 91 5.71 8.08 1.71
C LEU A 91 5.09 9.05 0.70
N VAL A 92 3.82 9.43 0.93
CA VAL A 92 3.00 10.23 0.03
C VAL A 92 2.20 11.25 0.86
N PRO A 93 2.84 12.37 1.30
CA PRO A 93 2.20 13.35 2.18
C PRO A 93 0.93 14.02 1.62
N ALA A 94 0.71 13.94 0.31
CA ALA A 94 -0.47 14.49 -0.36
C ALA A 94 -1.71 13.57 -0.30
N ALA A 95 -1.53 12.30 0.06
CA ALA A 95 -2.64 11.36 0.17
C ALA A 95 -3.43 11.60 1.46
N VAL A 96 -4.75 11.44 1.40
CA VAL A 96 -5.59 11.48 2.59
C VAL A 96 -5.48 10.15 3.33
N THR A 97 -5.18 10.19 4.63
CA THR A 97 -5.16 8.99 5.47
C THR A 97 -6.36 8.94 6.41
N VAL A 98 -6.98 7.76 6.53
CA VAL A 98 -8.15 7.52 7.38
C VAL A 98 -7.86 6.35 8.33
N PRO A 99 -7.40 6.60 9.57
CA PRO A 99 -7.26 5.55 10.57
C PRO A 99 -8.67 5.10 11.00
N VAL A 100 -8.95 3.81 10.84
CA VAL A 100 -10.25 3.20 11.20
C VAL A 100 -10.16 2.31 12.45
N LYS A 101 -8.94 2.16 12.98
CA LYS A 101 -8.60 1.42 14.19
C LYS A 101 -7.23 1.91 14.70
N ASP A 102 -6.97 1.69 15.97
CA ASP A 102 -5.64 1.89 16.56
C ASP A 102 -4.88 0.55 16.51
N ALA A 103 -3.55 0.64 16.36
CA ALA A 103 -2.65 -0.51 16.33
C ALA A 103 -2.48 -1.21 17.69
#